data_AF-A0A3E0MZ17-F1
#
_entry.id   AF-A0A3E0MZ17-F1
#
_cell.length_a   1.000
_cell.length_b   1.000
_cell.length_c   1.000
_cell.angle_alpha   90.00
_cell.angle_beta   90.00
_cell.angle_gamma   90.00
#
_symmetry.space_group_name_H-M   'P 1'
#
loop_
_entity.id
_entity.type
_entity.pdbx_description
1 polymer ?
#
loop_
_entity_poly.entity_id
_entity_poly.type
_entity_poly.pdbx_seq_one_letter_code
_entity_poly.pdbx_strand_id
1 'polypeptide(L)'
;MLNFIKLIQQRGYWQFIESAFTVPKIKFTSTPENWNSLTQESKEVLVALYRMYPLAVDGPVRFDRKRLAAMAMLTPSDFDKLLLSFQTKGLIEYQAADNKSAIQFMEPRPADKYVSFPSTFVDAYINAKKERTHAMLAFLKSEECMTTQIAHYFGQTDDKQCGVCSTCTFNHYPDPMIIEQMLRDGHSFDDIWFDLNCNPDELKN
;
A
#
# COMPACT_ATOMS: atom_id res chain seq x y z
N MET A 1 9.92 -3.75 -1.19
CA MET A 1 10.41 -2.48 -0.61
C MET A 1 9.52 -2.01 0.56
N LEU A 2 8.19 -1.93 0.41
CA LEU A 2 7.26 -1.47 1.46
C LEU A 2 7.31 -2.26 2.79
N ASN A 3 7.59 -3.57 2.76
CA ASN A 3 7.67 -4.40 3.95
C ASN A 3 8.75 -3.93 4.94
N PHE A 4 9.89 -3.43 4.44
CA PHE A 4 10.96 -2.91 5.30
C PHE A 4 10.56 -1.59 5.96
N ILE A 5 9.84 -0.73 5.24
CA ILE A 5 9.27 0.51 5.80
C ILE A 5 8.28 0.19 6.93
N LYS A 6 7.38 -0.77 6.71
CA LYS A 6 6.43 -1.23 7.75
C LYS A 6 7.14 -1.84 8.96
N LEU A 7 8.21 -2.59 8.74
CA LEU A 7 9.03 -3.19 9.79
C LEU A 7 9.77 -2.14 10.64
N ILE A 8 10.28 -1.07 10.01
CA ILE A 8 10.87 0.07 10.73
C ILE A 8 9.79 0.85 11.49
N GLN A 9 8.60 1.01 10.89
CA GLN A 9 7.47 1.69 11.52
C GLN A 9 6.95 0.97 12.77
N GLN A 10 6.90 -0.36 12.79
CA GLN A 10 6.52 -1.13 13.99
C GLN A 10 7.43 -0.87 15.20
N ARG A 11 8.65 -0.38 14.97
CA ARG A 11 9.61 -0.04 16.02
C ARG A 11 9.57 1.44 16.41
N GLY A 12 8.75 2.25 15.77
CA GLY A 12 8.54 3.66 16.12
C GLY A 12 9.57 4.63 15.54
N TYR A 13 10.53 4.18 14.71
CA TYR A 13 11.52 5.08 14.12
C TYR A 13 10.92 5.94 13.01
N TRP A 14 10.11 5.34 12.14
CA TRP A 14 9.46 6.00 11.01
C TRP A 14 7.95 5.86 11.12
N GLN A 15 7.23 6.79 10.53
CA GLN A 15 5.79 6.67 10.28
C GLN A 15 5.54 6.83 8.77
N PHE A 16 5.02 5.78 8.15
CA PHE A 16 4.54 5.85 6.78
C PHE A 16 3.12 6.42 6.79
N ILE A 17 2.95 7.54 6.11
CA ILE A 17 1.66 8.19 5.89
C ILE A 17 1.23 7.82 4.48
N GLU A 18 0.25 6.93 4.35
CA GLU A 18 -0.19 6.41 3.04
C GLU A 18 -0.77 7.52 2.14
N SER A 19 -1.46 8.48 2.75
CA SER A 19 -2.06 9.64 2.10
C SER A 19 -1.80 10.86 2.99
N ALA A 20 -0.72 11.59 2.71
CA ALA A 20 -0.47 12.86 3.36
C ALA A 20 -1.18 13.94 2.54
N PHE A 21 -2.46 14.17 2.80
CA PHE A 21 -3.20 15.24 2.13
C PHE A 21 -2.65 16.59 2.58
N THR A 22 -1.92 17.27 1.69
CA THR A 22 -1.48 18.64 1.91
C THR A 22 -2.48 19.60 1.29
N VAL A 23 -2.80 20.66 2.02
CA VAL A 23 -3.61 21.76 1.52
C VAL A 23 -2.73 22.75 0.75
N PRO A 24 -3.26 23.40 -0.30
CA PRO A 24 -2.47 24.30 -1.11
C PRO A 24 -2.14 25.56 -0.29
N LYS A 25 -0.92 26.08 -0.46
CA LYS A 25 -0.45 27.28 0.24
C LYS A 25 0.16 28.28 -0.73
N ILE A 26 0.03 29.55 -0.39
CA ILE A 26 0.68 30.67 -1.08
C ILE A 26 1.47 31.51 -0.09
N LYS A 27 2.58 32.07 -0.56
CA LYS A 27 3.29 33.16 0.10
C LYS A 27 3.62 34.22 -0.94
N PHE A 28 3.46 35.50 -0.62
CA PHE A 28 3.88 36.58 -1.50
C PHE A 28 5.37 36.85 -1.33
N THR A 29 6.08 36.93 -2.46
CA THR A 29 7.49 37.36 -2.52
C THR A 29 7.62 38.77 -3.08
N SER A 30 6.52 39.35 -3.55
CA SER A 30 6.46 40.68 -4.17
C SER A 30 5.22 41.45 -3.73
N THR A 31 5.26 42.77 -3.88
CA THR A 31 4.16 43.69 -3.55
C THR A 31 3.42 44.16 -4.80
N PRO A 32 2.17 44.67 -4.67
CA PRO A 32 1.37 45.16 -5.80
C PRO A 32 2.04 46.23 -6.68
N GLU A 33 3.00 46.98 -6.14
CA GLU A 33 3.78 47.98 -6.87
C GLU A 33 4.62 47.35 -8.00
N ASN A 34 5.03 46.10 -7.85
CA ASN A 34 5.91 45.38 -8.76
C ASN A 34 5.16 44.62 -9.86
N TRP A 35 3.82 44.69 -9.92
CA TRP A 35 2.99 43.87 -10.82
C TRP A 35 2.55 44.59 -12.09
N ASN A 36 3.12 45.76 -12.39
CA ASN A 36 2.71 46.58 -13.53
C ASN A 36 3.02 45.95 -14.90
N SER A 37 3.95 45.00 -14.96
CA SER A 37 4.34 44.26 -16.17
C SER A 37 3.45 43.05 -16.49
N LEU A 38 2.46 42.75 -15.65
CA LEU A 38 1.53 41.64 -15.85
C LEU A 38 0.39 42.01 -16.80
N THR A 39 -0.21 40.99 -17.42
CA THR A 39 -1.49 41.17 -18.10
C THR A 39 -2.57 41.59 -17.09
N GLN A 40 -3.57 42.34 -17.55
CA GLN A 40 -4.64 42.86 -16.70
C GLN A 40 -5.31 41.74 -15.88
N GLU A 41 -5.68 40.64 -16.54
CA GLU A 41 -6.29 39.46 -15.90
C GLU A 41 -5.39 38.86 -14.80
N SER A 42 -4.09 38.68 -15.10
CA SER A 42 -3.13 38.14 -14.12
C SER A 42 -2.95 39.06 -12.92
N LYS A 43 -2.89 40.37 -13.17
CA LYS A 43 -2.77 41.40 -12.13
C LYS A 43 -4.01 41.39 -11.23
N GLU A 44 -5.20 41.32 -11.80
CA GLU A 44 -6.46 41.26 -11.05
C GLU A 44 -6.53 40.04 -10.13
N VAL A 45 -6.17 38.86 -10.64
CA VAL A 45 -6.11 37.64 -9.83
C VAL A 45 -5.11 37.79 -8.69
N LEU A 46 -3.90 38.29 -8.98
CA LEU A 46 -2.85 38.42 -7.97
C LEU A 46 -3.20 39.47 -6.90
N VAL A 47 -3.81 40.59 -7.28
CA VAL A 47 -4.34 41.61 -6.35
C VAL A 47 -5.49 41.06 -5.52
N ALA A 48 -6.40 40.28 -6.10
CA ALA A 48 -7.48 39.64 -5.37
C ALA A 48 -6.93 38.67 -4.32
N LEU A 49 -5.94 37.84 -4.68
CA LEU A 49 -5.25 36.96 -3.74
C LEU A 49 -4.58 37.74 -2.61
N TYR A 50 -3.90 38.85 -2.93
CA TYR A 50 -3.23 39.68 -1.93
C TYR A 50 -4.18 40.32 -0.93
N ARG A 51 -5.36 40.76 -1.40
CA ARG A 51 -6.41 41.32 -0.55
C ARG A 51 -7.09 40.27 0.32
N MET A 52 -7.28 39.07 -0.20
CA MET A 52 -7.95 37.98 0.53
C MET A 52 -7.02 37.31 1.55
N TYR A 53 -5.72 37.24 1.27
CA TYR A 53 -4.73 36.58 2.11
C TYR A 53 -3.55 37.52 2.43
N PRO A 54 -3.78 38.66 3.13
CA PRO A 54 -2.72 39.64 3.41
C PRO A 54 -1.60 39.07 4.29
N LEU A 55 -1.92 38.12 5.18
CA LEU A 55 -0.94 37.43 6.02
C LEU A 55 0.04 36.54 5.23
N ALA A 56 -0.22 36.30 3.95
CA ALA A 56 0.66 35.49 3.12
C ALA A 56 1.99 36.20 2.77
N VAL A 57 2.17 37.46 3.18
CA VAL A 57 3.46 38.16 3.11
C VAL A 57 4.43 37.66 4.19
N ASP A 58 3.93 37.39 5.40
CA ASP A 58 4.76 36.97 6.54
C ASP A 58 5.17 35.49 6.44
N GLY A 59 4.38 34.68 5.73
CA GLY A 59 4.68 33.26 5.54
C GLY A 59 3.63 32.51 4.71
N PRO A 60 3.81 31.19 4.49
CA PRO A 60 2.89 30.39 3.69
C PRO A 60 1.51 30.25 4.34
N VAL A 61 0.47 30.73 3.66
CA VAL A 61 -0.93 30.67 4.12
C VAL A 61 -1.73 29.71 3.27
N ARG A 62 -2.60 28.93 3.92
CA ARG A 62 -3.53 28.01 3.26
C ARG A 62 -4.64 28.80 2.54
N PHE A 63 -5.04 28.36 1.37
CA PHE A 63 -6.12 29.02 0.62
C PHE A 63 -7.10 28.02 0.01
N ASP A 64 -8.33 28.49 -0.26
CA ASP A 64 -9.33 27.68 -0.97
C ASP A 64 -9.12 27.77 -2.49
N ARG A 65 -8.39 26.79 -3.01
CA ARG A 65 -8.10 26.66 -4.45
C ARG A 65 -9.35 26.58 -5.31
N LYS A 66 -10.38 25.83 -4.88
CA LYS A 66 -11.59 25.64 -5.71
C LYS A 66 -12.37 26.94 -5.83
N ARG A 67 -12.54 27.64 -4.71
CA ARG A 67 -13.23 28.93 -4.67
C ARG A 67 -12.48 29.98 -5.51
N LEU A 68 -11.16 30.07 -5.38
CA LEU A 68 -10.38 31.08 -6.09
C LEU A 68 -10.28 30.80 -7.59
N ALA A 69 -10.15 29.53 -8.00
CA ALA A 69 -10.19 29.15 -9.40
C ALA A 69 -11.54 29.55 -10.02
N ALA A 70 -12.66 29.29 -9.34
CA ALA A 70 -13.98 29.68 -9.80
C ALA A 70 -14.14 31.21 -9.89
N MET A 71 -13.62 31.98 -8.93
CA MET A 71 -13.63 33.44 -8.97
C MET A 71 -12.81 34.00 -10.14
N ALA A 72 -11.71 33.33 -10.51
CA ALA A 72 -10.91 33.66 -11.67
C ALA A 72 -11.48 33.11 -13.00
N MET A 73 -12.67 32.48 -12.98
CA MET A 73 -13.27 31.80 -14.13
C MET A 73 -12.37 30.73 -14.76
N LEU A 74 -11.55 30.06 -13.94
CA LEU A 74 -10.61 29.02 -14.36
C LEU A 74 -10.97 27.67 -13.74
N THR A 75 -10.55 26.60 -14.40
CA THR A 75 -10.55 25.27 -13.77
C THR A 75 -9.48 25.23 -12.66
N PRO A 76 -9.62 24.37 -11.63
CA PRO A 76 -8.58 24.25 -10.61
C PRO A 76 -7.19 23.91 -11.18
N SER A 77 -7.15 23.14 -12.27
CA SER A 77 -5.90 22.79 -12.96
C SER A 77 -5.27 23.99 -13.66
N ASP A 78 -6.05 24.82 -14.35
CA ASP A 78 -5.52 25.99 -15.04
C ASP A 78 -5.13 27.09 -14.06
N PHE A 79 -5.84 27.18 -12.93
CA PHE A 79 -5.44 28.05 -11.82
C PHE A 79 -4.08 27.65 -11.24
N ASP A 80 -3.79 26.35 -11.08
CA ASP A 80 -2.45 25.91 -10.64
C ASP A 80 -1.37 26.30 -11.64
N LYS A 81 -1.62 26.17 -12.95
CA LYS A 81 -0.67 26.61 -14.00
C LYS A 81 -0.42 28.11 -13.91
N LEU A 82 -1.47 28.91 -13.68
CA LEU A 82 -1.35 30.35 -13.48
C LEU A 82 -0.49 30.67 -12.25
N LEU A 83 -0.75 30.03 -11.10
CA LEU A 83 0.05 30.21 -9.89
C LEU A 83 1.51 29.81 -10.08
N LEU A 84 1.77 28.70 -10.78
CA LEU A 84 3.13 28.29 -11.15
C LEU A 84 3.81 29.34 -12.04
N SER A 85 3.06 29.97 -12.96
CA SER A 85 3.59 31.07 -13.78
C SER A 85 3.92 32.33 -12.98
N PHE A 86 3.21 32.60 -11.88
CA PHE A 86 3.56 33.68 -10.96
C PHE A 86 4.80 33.33 -10.15
N GLN A 87 4.94 32.07 -9.76
CA GLN A 87 6.13 31.59 -9.06
C GLN A 87 7.38 31.67 -9.94
N THR A 88 7.31 31.28 -11.22
CA THR A 88 8.46 31.41 -12.13
C THR A 88 8.87 32.86 -12.37
N LYS A 89 7.94 33.81 -12.23
CA LYS A 89 8.20 35.26 -12.26
C LYS A 89 8.66 35.83 -10.91
N GLY A 90 8.83 35.00 -9.88
CA GLY A 90 9.27 35.43 -8.55
C GLY A 90 8.25 36.26 -7.78
N LEU A 91 6.96 36.13 -8.11
CA LEU A 91 5.90 36.95 -7.50
C LEU A 91 5.29 36.32 -6.24
N ILE A 92 5.24 34.99 -6.22
CA ILE A 92 4.74 34.17 -5.13
C ILE A 92 5.58 32.90 -4.96
N GLU A 93 5.51 32.28 -3.79
CA GLU A 93 5.82 30.86 -3.60
C GLU A 93 4.49 30.10 -3.53
N TYR A 94 4.29 29.13 -4.43
CA TYR A 94 3.11 28.29 -4.47
C TYR A 94 3.44 26.84 -4.09
N GLN A 95 2.72 26.31 -3.10
CA GLN A 95 2.76 24.90 -2.74
C GLN A 95 1.42 24.26 -3.14
N ALA A 96 1.44 23.42 -4.16
CA ALA A 96 0.26 22.69 -4.61
C ALA A 96 -0.22 21.70 -3.55
N ALA A 97 -1.52 21.41 -3.58
CA ALA A 97 -2.07 20.30 -2.84
C ALA A 97 -1.50 19.00 -3.40
N ASP A 98 -0.99 18.14 -2.52
CA ASP A 98 -0.44 16.84 -2.87
C ASP A 98 -1.13 15.76 -2.05
N ASN A 99 -1.25 14.58 -2.62
CA ASN A 99 -1.79 13.40 -1.94
C ASN A 99 -0.79 12.24 -1.99
N LYS A 100 0.49 12.55 -2.08
CA LYS A 100 1.56 11.56 -2.03
C LYS A 100 1.67 10.94 -0.64
N SER A 101 2.17 9.72 -0.63
CA SER A 101 2.62 9.09 0.60
C SER A 101 3.88 9.79 1.11
N ALA A 102 4.03 9.87 2.43
CA ALA A 102 5.17 10.49 3.07
C ALA A 102 5.78 9.54 4.12
N ILE A 103 7.08 9.71 4.38
CA ILE A 103 7.75 9.09 5.53
C ILE A 103 8.08 10.20 6.51
N GLN A 104 7.51 10.13 7.70
CA GLN A 104 7.85 11.00 8.81
C GLN A 104 8.90 10.31 9.69
N PHE A 105 10.02 10.99 9.94
CA PHE A 105 11.01 10.55 10.90
C PHE A 105 10.55 10.95 12.30
N MET A 106 10.41 9.98 13.20
CA MET A 106 9.95 10.22 14.56
C MET A 106 11.07 10.78 15.45
N GLU A 107 12.32 10.56 15.05
CA GLU A 107 13.52 11.01 15.74
C GLU A 107 14.44 11.76 14.76
N PRO A 108 15.21 12.76 15.24
CA PRO A 108 16.25 13.37 14.43
C PRO A 108 17.29 12.33 14.03
N ARG A 109 17.92 12.51 12.86
CA ARG A 109 18.95 11.58 12.37
C ARG A 109 20.08 11.46 13.41
N PRO A 110 20.33 10.27 13.96
CA PRO A 110 21.46 10.07 14.86
C PRO A 110 22.78 10.23 14.09
N ALA A 111 23.82 10.71 14.76
CA ALA A 111 25.17 10.76 14.18
C ALA A 111 25.63 9.33 13.80
N ASP A 112 26.41 9.18 12.73
CA ASP A 112 26.72 7.87 12.14
C ASP A 112 27.28 6.87 13.17
N LYS A 113 28.06 7.33 14.15
CA LYS A 113 28.60 6.51 15.26
C LYS A 113 27.56 5.94 16.25
N TYR A 114 26.34 6.46 16.24
CA TYR A 114 25.23 6.03 17.10
C TYR A 114 24.12 5.33 16.32
N VAL A 115 24.30 5.12 15.01
CA VAL A 115 23.39 4.31 14.20
C VAL A 115 23.63 2.84 14.54
N SER A 116 22.82 2.28 15.44
CA SER A 116 22.79 0.85 15.70
C SER A 116 21.45 0.27 15.26
N PHE A 117 21.45 -0.57 14.22
CA PHE A 117 20.30 -1.42 13.94
C PHE A 117 20.47 -2.73 14.71
N PRO A 118 19.57 -3.08 15.64
CA PRO A 118 19.74 -4.28 16.44
C PRO A 118 19.69 -5.53 15.54
N SER A 119 20.82 -6.20 15.35
CA SER A 119 20.92 -7.44 14.55
C SER A 119 19.96 -8.51 15.06
N THR A 120 19.81 -8.59 16.39
CA THR A 120 18.86 -9.47 17.08
C THR A 120 17.42 -9.33 16.57
N PHE A 121 17.03 -8.14 16.11
CA PHE A 121 15.71 -7.92 15.53
C PHE A 121 15.58 -8.52 14.13
N VAL A 122 16.59 -8.32 13.28
CA VAL A 122 16.61 -8.93 11.94
C VAL A 122 16.57 -10.44 12.07
N ASP A 123 17.37 -10.99 12.98
CA ASP A 123 17.45 -12.42 13.24
C ASP A 123 16.11 -12.97 13.73
N ALA A 124 15.47 -12.31 14.69
CA ALA A 124 14.13 -12.70 15.16
C ALA A 124 13.08 -12.65 14.05
N TYR A 125 13.08 -11.62 13.20
CA TYR A 125 12.16 -11.51 12.07
C TYR A 125 12.38 -12.62 11.04
N ILE A 126 13.64 -12.94 10.72
CA ILE A 126 14.00 -14.04 9.81
C ILE A 126 13.59 -15.39 10.40
N ASN A 127 13.88 -15.62 11.69
CA ASN A 127 13.55 -16.88 12.36
C ASN A 127 12.05 -17.10 12.44
N ALA A 128 11.26 -16.10 12.85
CA ALA A 128 9.80 -16.20 12.86
C ALA A 128 9.23 -16.49 11.46
N LYS A 129 9.85 -15.93 10.40
CA LYS A 129 9.44 -16.21 9.03
C LYS A 129 9.77 -17.65 8.63
N LYS A 130 10.97 -18.14 8.99
CA LYS A 130 11.35 -19.55 8.79
C LYS A 130 10.40 -20.47 9.53
N GLU A 131 10.13 -20.25 10.81
CA GLU A 131 9.24 -21.07 11.63
C GLU A 131 7.85 -21.16 11.02
N ARG A 132 7.25 -20.03 10.61
CA ARG A 132 5.95 -20.02 9.93
C ARG A 132 5.96 -20.80 8.61
N THR A 133 7.03 -20.68 7.82
CA THR A 133 7.16 -21.45 6.58
C THR A 133 7.28 -22.95 6.88
N HIS A 134 8.09 -23.34 7.87
CA HIS A 134 8.22 -24.75 8.24
C HIS A 134 6.90 -25.31 8.80
N ALA A 135 6.18 -24.54 9.63
CA ALA A 135 4.86 -24.93 10.13
C ALA A 135 3.85 -25.12 9.00
N MET A 136 3.84 -24.23 7.99
CA MET A 136 2.98 -24.38 6.81
C MET A 136 3.36 -25.62 5.99
N LEU A 137 4.65 -25.88 5.79
CA LEU A 137 5.10 -27.09 5.09
C LEU A 137 4.74 -28.36 5.86
N ALA A 138 4.84 -28.34 7.20
CA ALA A 138 4.42 -29.46 8.04
C ALA A 138 2.91 -29.70 7.94
N PHE A 139 2.11 -28.63 8.01
CA PHE A 139 0.66 -28.69 7.82
C PHE A 139 0.27 -29.32 6.48
N LEU A 140 0.92 -28.92 5.38
CA LEU A 140 0.63 -29.43 4.04
C LEU A 140 1.08 -30.89 3.83
N LYS A 141 2.08 -31.36 4.57
CA LYS A 141 2.61 -32.74 4.48
C LYS A 141 1.95 -33.70 5.46
N SER A 142 1.16 -33.19 6.39
CA SER A 142 0.52 -33.99 7.42
C SER A 142 -0.60 -34.86 6.84
N GLU A 143 -0.67 -36.11 7.29
CA GLU A 143 -1.77 -37.03 7.01
C GLU A 143 -2.96 -36.85 7.97
N GLU A 144 -2.88 -35.86 8.89
CA GLU A 144 -3.99 -35.51 9.75
C GLU A 144 -5.03 -34.65 9.03
N CYS A 145 -6.28 -34.72 9.49
CA CYS A 145 -7.36 -33.85 9.03
C CYS A 145 -6.96 -32.37 9.10
N MET A 146 -6.96 -31.67 7.96
CA MET A 146 -6.60 -30.25 7.88
C MET A 146 -7.43 -29.38 8.82
N THR A 147 -8.73 -29.65 8.91
CA THR A 147 -9.66 -28.89 9.76
C THR A 147 -9.29 -29.03 11.24
N THR A 148 -8.92 -30.24 11.67
CA THR A 148 -8.47 -30.52 13.04
C THR A 148 -7.17 -29.78 13.35
N GLN A 149 -6.20 -29.83 12.43
CA GLN A 149 -4.94 -29.10 12.57
C GLN A 149 -5.15 -27.58 12.66
N ILE A 150 -6.05 -27.01 11.86
CA ILE A 150 -6.42 -25.58 11.92
C ILE A 150 -7.11 -25.25 13.24
N ALA A 151 -8.05 -26.09 13.69
CA ALA A 151 -8.74 -25.92 14.97
C ALA A 151 -7.73 -25.88 16.14
N HIS A 152 -6.79 -26.82 16.17
CA HIS A 152 -5.71 -26.89 17.16
C HIS A 152 -4.83 -25.64 17.13
N TYR A 153 -4.48 -25.13 15.94
CA TYR A 153 -3.71 -23.88 15.80
C TYR A 153 -4.41 -22.68 16.44
N PHE A 154 -5.75 -22.62 16.40
CA PHE A 154 -6.55 -21.59 17.07
C PHE A 154 -6.95 -21.95 18.52
N GLY A 155 -6.41 -23.03 19.09
CA GLY A 155 -6.66 -23.44 20.48
C GLY A 155 -7.98 -24.19 20.71
N GLN A 156 -8.57 -24.74 19.66
CA GLN A 156 -9.78 -25.57 19.75
C GLN A 156 -9.41 -27.06 19.80
N THR A 157 -10.15 -27.85 20.58
CA THR A 157 -9.93 -29.28 20.80
C THR A 157 -11.04 -30.11 20.14
N ASP A 158 -11.21 -29.97 18.82
CA ASP A 158 -12.14 -30.81 18.05
C ASP A 158 -11.36 -31.88 17.28
N ASP A 159 -11.33 -33.10 17.83
CA ASP A 159 -10.54 -34.21 17.32
C ASP A 159 -11.32 -35.07 16.30
N LYS A 160 -12.47 -34.59 15.82
CA LYS A 160 -13.24 -35.31 14.80
C LYS A 160 -12.70 -35.03 13.40
N GLN A 161 -12.54 -36.09 12.61
CA GLN A 161 -12.27 -35.97 11.18
C GLN A 161 -13.44 -35.26 10.49
N CYS A 162 -13.12 -34.28 9.64
CA CYS A 162 -14.15 -33.45 9.01
C CYS A 162 -14.85 -34.12 7.81
N GLY A 163 -14.24 -35.17 7.22
CA GLY A 163 -14.80 -35.91 6.09
C GLY A 163 -14.80 -35.16 4.74
N VAL A 164 -14.36 -33.90 4.71
CA VAL A 164 -14.46 -33.03 3.51
C VAL A 164 -13.15 -32.39 3.07
N CYS A 165 -12.09 -32.42 3.90
CA CYS A 165 -10.78 -31.89 3.50
C CYS A 165 -10.03 -32.89 2.62
N SER A 166 -9.04 -32.40 1.86
CA SER A 166 -8.23 -33.22 0.94
C SER A 166 -7.61 -34.45 1.60
N THR A 167 -7.21 -34.36 2.86
CA THR A 167 -6.69 -35.52 3.59
C THR A 167 -7.77 -36.56 3.93
N CYS A 168 -8.99 -36.12 4.28
CA CYS A 168 -10.08 -37.03 4.65
C CYS A 168 -10.71 -37.71 3.42
N THR A 169 -10.71 -37.03 2.28
CA THR A 169 -11.28 -37.53 1.02
C THR A 169 -10.22 -38.16 0.11
N PHE A 170 -9.00 -38.38 0.61
CA PHE A 170 -7.92 -38.93 -0.20
C PHE A 170 -8.24 -40.38 -0.60
N ASN A 171 -8.25 -40.63 -1.91
CA ASN A 171 -8.55 -41.95 -2.44
C ASN A 171 -7.26 -42.74 -2.65
N HIS A 172 -6.95 -43.62 -1.69
CA HIS A 172 -5.76 -44.48 -1.75
C HIS A 172 -5.85 -45.56 -2.83
N TYR A 173 -7.06 -45.96 -3.23
CA TYR A 173 -7.28 -47.06 -4.17
C TYR A 173 -8.41 -46.68 -5.14
N PRO A 174 -8.13 -45.81 -6.13
CA PRO A 174 -9.14 -45.40 -7.10
C PRO A 174 -9.59 -46.60 -7.95
N ASP A 175 -10.90 -46.72 -8.19
CA ASP A 175 -11.48 -47.81 -8.96
C ASP A 175 -11.03 -47.71 -10.44
N PRO A 176 -10.35 -48.74 -10.99
CA PRO A 176 -9.89 -48.74 -12.37
C PRO A 176 -11.03 -48.53 -13.39
N MET A 177 -12.23 -49.03 -13.11
CA MET A 177 -13.37 -48.88 -14.02
C MET A 177 -13.82 -47.41 -14.14
N ILE A 178 -13.74 -46.64 -13.05
CA ILE A 178 -14.06 -45.22 -13.03
C ILE A 178 -13.01 -44.43 -13.81
N ILE A 179 -11.72 -44.74 -13.61
CA ILE A 179 -10.62 -44.09 -14.33
C ILE A 179 -10.77 -44.33 -15.84
N GLU A 180 -11.00 -45.58 -16.27
CA GLU A 180 -11.21 -45.91 -17.68
C GLU A 180 -12.42 -45.18 -18.28
N GLN A 181 -13.50 -45.04 -17.49
CA GLN A 181 -14.68 -44.31 -17.94
C GLN A 181 -14.38 -42.82 -18.13
N MET A 182 -13.72 -42.16 -17.18
CA MET A 182 -13.35 -40.75 -17.30
C MET A 182 -12.40 -40.48 -18.47
N LEU A 183 -11.47 -41.41 -18.73
CA LEU A 183 -10.61 -41.34 -19.93
C LEU A 183 -11.42 -41.46 -21.23
N ARG A 184 -12.43 -42.35 -21.28
CA ARG A 184 -13.34 -42.47 -22.43
C ARG A 184 -14.21 -41.22 -22.62
N ASP A 185 -14.60 -40.58 -21.52
CA ASP A 185 -15.37 -39.33 -21.51
C ASP A 185 -14.51 -38.09 -21.88
N GLY A 186 -13.19 -38.29 -22.07
CA GLY A 186 -12.27 -37.27 -22.60
C GLY A 186 -11.56 -36.44 -21.53
N HIS A 187 -11.63 -36.83 -20.25
CA HIS A 187 -10.90 -36.15 -19.18
C HIS A 187 -9.38 -36.35 -19.33
N SER A 188 -8.62 -35.30 -19.01
CA SER A 188 -7.17 -35.41 -18.93
C SER A 188 -6.74 -36.12 -17.65
N PHE A 189 -5.48 -36.57 -17.62
CA PHE A 189 -4.90 -37.21 -16.44
C PHE A 189 -4.89 -36.28 -15.22
N ASP A 190 -4.69 -34.97 -15.42
CA ASP A 190 -4.72 -33.99 -14.36
C ASP A 190 -6.14 -33.79 -13.80
N ASP A 191 -7.16 -33.87 -14.66
CA ASP A 191 -8.57 -33.78 -14.23
C ASP A 191 -8.95 -34.99 -13.37
N ILE A 192 -8.56 -36.19 -13.80
CA ILE A 192 -8.84 -37.43 -13.06
C ILE A 192 -8.11 -37.43 -11.70
N TRP A 193 -6.85 -37.01 -11.69
CA TRP A 193 -6.07 -36.88 -10.46
C TRP A 193 -6.71 -35.90 -9.46
N PHE A 194 -7.16 -34.76 -9.96
CA PHE A 194 -7.79 -33.73 -9.13
C PHE A 194 -9.16 -34.18 -8.60
N ASP A 195 -9.99 -34.77 -9.46
CA ASP A 195 -11.36 -35.19 -9.11
C ASP A 195 -11.39 -36.40 -8.18
N LEU A 196 -10.50 -37.39 -8.40
CA LEU A 196 -10.39 -38.56 -7.54
C LEU A 196 -9.56 -38.32 -6.29
N ASN A 197 -8.81 -37.20 -6.23
CA ASN A 197 -7.92 -36.85 -5.11
C ASN A 197 -7.06 -38.06 -4.68
N CYS A 198 -6.35 -38.64 -5.65
CA CYS A 198 -5.57 -39.87 -5.48
C CYS A 198 -4.08 -39.62 -5.78
N ASN A 199 -3.22 -40.63 -5.58
CA ASN A 199 -1.82 -40.52 -5.97
C ASN A 199 -1.68 -40.59 -7.51
N PRO A 200 -0.96 -39.67 -8.16
CA PRO A 200 -0.72 -39.73 -9.60
C PRO A 200 -0.10 -41.04 -10.10
N ASP A 201 0.65 -41.75 -9.27
CA ASP A 201 1.27 -43.02 -9.68
C ASP A 201 0.26 -44.17 -9.76
N GLU A 202 -0.88 -44.08 -9.06
CA GLU A 202 -1.99 -45.05 -9.15
C GLU A 202 -2.76 -44.95 -10.47
N LEU A 203 -2.65 -43.81 -11.18
CA LEU A 203 -3.33 -43.58 -12.46
C LEU A 203 -2.54 -44.11 -13.67
N LYS A 204 -1.28 -44.51 -13.48
CA LYS A 204 -0.39 -45.01 -14.56
C LYS A 204 -0.37 -46.53 -14.70
N ASN A 205 -0.97 -47.26 -13.75
CA ASN A 205 -1.05 -48.72 -13.73
C ASN A 205 -2.39 -49.20 -14.27
#